data_AF-X1J7U6-F1
#
_entry.id   AF-X1J7U6-F1
#
_cell.length_a   1.000
_cell.length_b   1.000
_cell.length_c   1.000
_cell.angle_alpha   90.00
_cell.angle_beta   90.00
_cell.angle_gamma   90.00
#
_symmetry.space_group_name_H-M   'P 1'
#
loop_
_entity.id
_entity.type
_entity.pdbx_description
1 polymer ?
#
loop_
_entity_poly.entity_id
_entity_poly.type
_entity_poly.pdbx_seq_one_letter_code
_entity_poly.pdbx_strand_id
1 'polypeptide(L)'
;ALNTYGIAAMDGGIFHIINNALYKGLLFLTAGALFYRTGTRDLNRMGGLAHKMKWTTIFYIIGALSISGIPPFNGFASKLLIYESVYRFNPILAIVAMITSILTLASFTKAFYSAFMGAELPEYQEVKEVPKSMIAGMAVLAAGIVFFSLFPGLIVDWLAHPATEALINQGAYINGIIGGG
;
A
#
# COMPACT_ATOMS: atom_id res chain seq x y z
N ALA A 1 2.20 29.81 6.49
CA ALA A 1 2.63 29.02 5.31
C ALA A 1 3.32 27.73 5.74
N LEU A 2 4.58 27.75 6.21
CA LEU A 2 5.33 26.53 6.60
C LEU A 2 4.62 25.67 7.66
N ASN A 3 3.97 26.29 8.65
CA ASN A 3 3.22 25.56 9.68
C ASN A 3 2.03 24.79 9.09
N THR A 4 1.23 25.44 8.23
CA THR A 4 0.09 24.81 7.54
C THR A 4 0.50 23.66 6.63
N TYR A 5 1.59 23.81 5.86
CA TYR A 5 2.12 22.72 5.02
C TYR A 5 2.76 21.60 5.84
N GLY A 6 3.31 21.92 7.02
CA GLY A 6 3.81 20.93 7.97
C GLY A 6 2.70 20.03 8.52
N ILE A 7 1.56 20.61 8.88
CA ILE A 7 0.36 19.87 9.32
C ILE A 7 -0.15 18.95 8.20
N ALA A 8 -0.30 19.48 6.97
CA ALA A 8 -0.74 18.67 5.83
C ALA A 8 0.25 17.53 5.48
N ALA A 9 1.56 17.77 5.65
CA ALA A 9 2.58 16.74 5.49
C ALA A 9 2.44 15.63 6.55
N MET A 10 2.12 15.99 7.79
CA MET A 10 1.88 15.03 8.88
C MET A 10 0.60 14.22 8.63
N ASP A 11 -0.50 14.87 8.22
CA ASP A 11 -1.75 14.20 7.83
C ASP A 11 -1.50 13.19 6.71
N GLY A 12 -0.81 13.63 5.64
CA GLY A 12 -0.40 12.77 4.54
C GLY A 12 0.48 11.62 5.00
N GLY A 13 1.42 11.86 5.92
CA GLY A 13 2.32 10.87 6.48
C GLY A 13 1.60 9.78 7.30
N ILE A 14 0.72 10.18 8.21
CA ILE A 14 -0.09 9.26 9.03
C ILE A 14 -0.99 8.42 8.12
N PHE A 15 -1.69 9.07 7.18
CA PHE A 15 -2.51 8.38 6.21
C PHE A 15 -1.68 7.40 5.36
N HIS A 16 -0.47 7.78 4.96
CA HIS A 16 0.44 6.92 4.21
C HIS A 16 0.88 5.70 5.01
N ILE A 17 1.16 5.82 6.31
CA ILE A 17 1.53 4.69 7.18
C ILE A 17 0.41 3.63 7.21
N ILE A 18 -0.83 4.06 7.37
CA ILE A 18 -1.98 3.15 7.43
C ILE A 18 -2.15 2.42 6.08
N ASN A 19 -2.09 3.18 4.98
CA ASN A 19 -2.11 2.58 3.64
C ASN A 19 -0.94 1.61 3.45
N ASN A 20 0.25 1.94 3.94
CA ASN A 20 1.44 1.10 3.89
C ASN A 20 1.24 -0.26 4.53
N ALA A 21 0.64 -0.28 5.72
CA ALA A 21 0.31 -1.52 6.41
C ALA A 21 -0.65 -2.38 5.60
N LEU A 22 -1.71 -1.78 5.02
CA LEU A 22 -2.71 -2.50 4.24
C LEU A 22 -2.12 -3.13 2.96
N TYR A 23 -1.50 -2.34 2.09
CA TYR A 23 -1.00 -2.87 0.81
C TYR A 23 0.23 -3.76 0.99
N LYS A 24 1.12 -3.50 1.96
CA LYS A 24 2.24 -4.43 2.22
C LYS A 24 1.73 -5.73 2.81
N GLY A 25 0.77 -5.67 3.74
CA GLY A 25 0.12 -6.87 4.27
C GLY A 25 -0.46 -7.73 3.15
N LEU A 26 -1.23 -7.13 2.24
CA LEU A 26 -1.81 -7.84 1.10
C LEU A 26 -0.73 -8.45 0.20
N LEU A 27 0.31 -7.68 -0.14
CA LEU A 27 1.41 -8.15 -0.98
C LEU A 27 2.17 -9.30 -0.33
N PHE A 28 2.42 -9.26 0.98
CA PHE A 28 3.03 -10.39 1.70
C PHE A 28 2.14 -11.63 1.70
N LEU A 29 0.82 -11.48 1.85
CA LEU A 29 -0.11 -12.61 1.75
C LEU A 29 -0.09 -13.22 0.34
N THR A 30 -0.04 -12.40 -0.71
CA THR A 30 0.04 -12.90 -2.10
C THR A 30 1.38 -13.58 -2.39
N ALA A 31 2.49 -13.05 -1.88
CA ALA A 31 3.80 -13.69 -1.97
C ALA A 31 3.84 -15.02 -1.19
N GLY A 32 3.20 -15.06 -0.02
CA GLY A 32 3.02 -16.28 0.77
C GLY A 32 2.17 -17.32 0.04
N ALA A 33 1.11 -16.89 -0.67
CA ALA A 33 0.27 -17.75 -1.49
C ALA A 33 1.05 -18.34 -2.68
N LEU A 34 1.88 -17.54 -3.35
CA LEU A 34 2.79 -18.03 -4.40
C LEU A 34 3.74 -19.09 -3.83
N PHE A 35 4.45 -18.78 -2.74
CA PHE A 35 5.37 -19.74 -2.11
C PHE A 35 4.67 -21.02 -1.66
N TYR A 36 3.46 -20.92 -1.12
CA TYR A 36 2.66 -22.08 -0.70
C TYR A 36 2.31 -23.02 -1.87
N ARG A 37 2.25 -22.51 -3.11
CA ARG A 37 1.94 -23.30 -4.30
C ARG A 37 3.16 -23.73 -5.12
N THR A 38 4.20 -22.90 -5.18
CA THR A 38 5.37 -23.15 -6.01
C THR A 38 6.55 -23.71 -5.23
N GLY A 39 6.58 -23.55 -3.90
CA GLY A 39 7.70 -23.98 -3.05
C GLY A 39 9.00 -23.21 -3.26
N THR A 40 9.03 -22.21 -4.16
CA THR A 40 10.22 -21.42 -4.48
C THR A 40 9.99 -19.94 -4.22
N ARG A 41 11.08 -19.21 -3.93
CA ARG A 41 11.11 -17.75 -3.81
C ARG A 41 11.81 -17.08 -4.99
N ASP A 42 12.32 -17.88 -5.92
CA ASP A 42 13.01 -17.40 -7.11
C ASP A 42 12.01 -17.03 -8.20
N LEU A 43 11.88 -15.73 -8.47
CA LEU A 43 11.00 -15.19 -9.51
C LEU A 43 11.39 -15.65 -10.92
N ASN A 44 12.66 -16.02 -11.16
CA ASN A 44 13.10 -16.54 -12.47
C ASN A 44 12.57 -17.96 -12.74
N ARG A 45 12.12 -18.65 -11.69
CA ARG A 45 11.51 -19.98 -11.77
C ARG A 45 9.98 -19.93 -11.72
N MET A 46 9.37 -18.74 -11.75
CA MET A 46 7.92 -18.57 -11.78
C MET A 46 7.47 -18.08 -13.17
N GLY A 47 6.18 -18.26 -13.47
CA GLY A 47 5.59 -17.83 -14.74
C GLY A 47 4.21 -18.43 -14.96
N GLY A 48 3.33 -17.66 -15.61
CA GLY A 48 2.01 -18.10 -16.06
C GLY A 48 1.01 -18.40 -14.95
N LEU A 49 1.28 -18.06 -13.69
CA LEU A 49 0.42 -18.44 -12.56
C LEU A 49 -0.95 -17.74 -12.56
N ALA A 50 -1.14 -16.67 -13.33
CA ALA A 50 -2.44 -16.00 -13.48
C ALA A 50 -3.54 -16.94 -14.01
N HIS A 51 -3.17 -17.96 -14.80
CA HIS A 51 -4.14 -18.91 -15.35
C HIS A 51 -4.76 -19.80 -14.25
N LYS A 52 -3.97 -20.12 -13.22
CA LYS A 52 -4.33 -21.07 -12.14
C LYS A 52 -4.74 -20.39 -10.83
N MET A 53 -4.17 -19.22 -10.53
CA MET A 53 -4.30 -18.51 -9.26
C MET A 53 -4.96 -17.13 -9.43
N LYS A 54 -6.10 -17.08 -10.12
CA LYS A 54 -6.80 -15.85 -10.52
C LYS A 54 -7.09 -14.91 -9.33
N TRP A 55 -7.50 -15.44 -8.18
CA TRP A 55 -7.81 -14.62 -7.01
C TRP A 55 -6.55 -14.02 -6.41
N THR A 56 -5.50 -14.83 -6.25
CA THR A 56 -4.20 -14.33 -5.77
C THR A 56 -3.64 -13.27 -6.72
N THR A 57 -3.81 -13.44 -8.04
CA THR A 57 -3.42 -12.44 -9.05
C THR A 57 -4.18 -11.13 -8.90
N ILE A 58 -5.50 -11.17 -8.74
CA ILE A 58 -6.33 -9.96 -8.54
C ILE A 58 -5.88 -9.23 -7.27
N PHE A 59 -5.68 -9.95 -6.17
CA PHE A 59 -5.23 -9.34 -4.91
C PHE A 59 -3.83 -8.76 -5.01
N TYR A 60 -2.92 -9.44 -5.72
CA TYR A 60 -1.59 -8.89 -5.99
C TYR A 60 -1.70 -7.59 -6.79
N ILE A 61 -2.53 -7.55 -7.84
CA ILE A 61 -2.73 -6.34 -8.66
C ILE A 61 -3.26 -5.19 -7.80
N ILE A 62 -4.27 -5.43 -6.96
CA ILE A 62 -4.81 -4.42 -6.03
C ILE A 62 -3.71 -3.89 -5.12
N GLY A 63 -2.91 -4.77 -4.50
CA GLY A 63 -1.80 -4.38 -3.64
C GLY A 63 -0.71 -3.61 -4.39
N ALA A 64 -0.33 -4.07 -5.59
CA ALA A 64 0.71 -3.49 -6.43
C ALA A 64 0.33 -2.08 -6.92
N LEU A 65 -0.88 -1.91 -7.43
CA LEU A 65 -1.37 -0.59 -7.87
C LEU A 65 -1.48 0.38 -6.69
N SER A 66 -1.85 -0.12 -5.50
CA SER A 66 -1.94 0.67 -4.28
C SER A 66 -0.57 1.14 -3.79
N ILE A 67 0.43 0.25 -3.66
CA ILE A 67 1.77 0.65 -3.21
C ILE A 67 2.47 1.58 -4.21
N SER A 68 2.22 1.39 -5.50
CA SER A 68 2.72 2.25 -6.57
C SER A 68 2.06 3.63 -6.54
N GLY A 69 0.87 3.76 -5.95
CA GLY A 69 0.14 5.01 -5.88
C GLY A 69 -0.42 5.42 -7.23
N ILE A 70 -1.02 4.46 -7.96
CA ILE A 70 -1.73 4.74 -9.21
C ILE A 70 -3.15 5.23 -8.88
N PRO A 71 -3.65 6.33 -9.48
CA PRO A 71 -5.07 6.67 -9.40
C PRO A 71 -5.90 5.50 -9.95
N PRO A 72 -6.92 4.95 -9.25
CA PRO A 72 -7.72 5.53 -8.16
C PRO A 72 -7.39 5.03 -6.73
N PHE A 73 -6.21 4.46 -6.46
CA PHE A 73 -5.93 3.78 -5.19
C PHE A 73 -5.50 4.72 -4.05
N ASN A 74 -5.72 4.29 -2.80
CA ASN A 74 -5.41 5.03 -1.56
C ASN A 74 -3.94 5.48 -1.44
N GLY A 75 -2.99 4.71 -1.98
CA GLY A 75 -1.58 5.07 -2.00
C GLY A 75 -1.29 6.32 -2.84
N PHE A 76 -2.13 6.65 -3.83
CA PHE A 76 -2.04 7.91 -4.57
C PHE A 76 -2.47 9.09 -3.68
N ALA A 77 -3.63 8.98 -3.05
CA ALA A 77 -4.20 10.06 -2.22
C ALA A 77 -3.26 10.47 -1.09
N SER A 78 -2.68 9.51 -0.37
CA SER A 78 -1.70 9.80 0.69
C SER A 78 -0.39 10.41 0.17
N LYS A 79 0.16 9.89 -0.94
CA LYS A 79 1.39 10.44 -1.52
C LYS A 79 1.19 11.83 -2.09
N LEU A 80 0.01 12.15 -2.63
CA LEU A 80 -0.28 13.48 -3.19
C LEU A 80 -0.18 14.57 -2.12
N LEU A 81 -0.73 14.34 -0.92
CA LEU A 81 -0.61 15.26 0.22
C LEU A 81 0.86 15.48 0.61
N ILE A 82 1.67 14.42 0.62
CA ILE A 82 3.10 14.49 0.91
C ILE A 82 3.82 15.27 -0.19
N TYR A 83 3.53 15.00 -1.46
CA TYR A 83 4.16 15.66 -2.62
C TYR A 83 3.86 17.14 -2.66
N GLU A 84 2.61 17.54 -2.47
CA GLU A 84 2.22 18.95 -2.44
C GLU A 84 2.92 19.69 -1.30
N SER A 85 2.89 19.11 -0.09
CA SER A 85 3.48 19.72 1.10
C SER A 85 5.00 19.86 0.97
N VAL A 86 5.69 18.81 0.51
CA VAL A 86 7.15 18.83 0.37
C VAL A 86 7.59 19.67 -0.82
N TYR A 87 6.80 19.76 -1.91
CA TYR A 87 7.14 20.62 -3.05
C TYR A 87 7.19 22.09 -2.65
N ARG A 88 6.27 22.53 -1.76
CA ARG A 88 6.26 23.90 -1.22
C ARG A 88 7.45 24.18 -0.30
N PHE A 89 7.98 23.15 0.38
CA PHE A 89 9.15 23.27 1.24
C PHE A 89 10.47 23.19 0.47
N ASN A 90 10.64 22.13 -0.34
CA ASN A 90 11.80 21.89 -1.17
C ASN A 90 11.42 21.01 -2.39
N PRO A 91 11.34 21.60 -3.60
CA PRO A 91 11.00 20.87 -4.83
C PRO A 91 11.90 19.67 -5.14
N ILE A 92 13.17 19.70 -4.74
CA ILE A 92 14.11 18.59 -4.99
C ILE A 92 13.66 17.34 -4.22
N LEU A 93 13.20 17.50 -2.98
CA LEU A 93 12.68 16.39 -2.19
C LEU A 93 11.41 15.78 -2.80
N ALA A 94 10.54 16.61 -3.36
CA ALA A 94 9.36 16.15 -4.09
C ALA A 94 9.75 15.30 -5.31
N ILE A 95 10.74 15.76 -6.10
CA ILE A 95 11.26 15.04 -7.27
C ILE A 95 11.84 13.69 -6.87
N VAL A 96 12.66 13.65 -5.82
CA VAL A 96 13.21 12.39 -5.29
C VAL A 96 12.08 11.43 -4.89
N ALA A 97 11.08 11.93 -4.17
CA ALA A 97 9.95 11.10 -3.72
C ALA A 97 9.07 10.59 -4.89
N MET A 98 8.94 11.35 -5.97
CA MET A 98 8.27 10.91 -7.20
C MET A 98 9.08 9.83 -7.94
N ILE A 99 10.40 10.01 -8.07
CA ILE A 99 11.30 9.00 -8.68
C ILE A 99 11.20 7.69 -7.90
N THR A 100 11.20 7.72 -6.57
CA THR A 100 11.04 6.52 -5.73
C THR A 100 9.72 5.81 -6.00
N SER A 101 8.62 6.54 -6.23
CA SER A 101 7.33 5.93 -6.62
C SER A 101 7.39 5.27 -8.00
N ILE A 102 8.07 5.88 -8.97
CA ILE A 102 8.26 5.29 -10.30
C ILE A 102 9.06 3.99 -10.20
N LEU A 103 10.14 3.97 -9.43
CA LEU A 103 10.94 2.76 -9.19
C LEU A 103 10.13 1.68 -8.47
N THR A 104 9.25 2.07 -7.55
CA THR A 104 8.33 1.16 -6.87
C THR A 104 7.39 0.51 -7.89
N LEU A 105 6.77 1.30 -8.77
CA LEU A 105 5.93 0.79 -9.85
C LEU A 105 6.68 -0.17 -10.77
N ALA A 106 7.87 0.21 -11.24
CA ALA A 106 8.70 -0.66 -12.07
C ALA A 106 9.01 -2.01 -11.39
N SER A 107 9.34 -1.97 -10.09
CA SER A 107 9.67 -3.18 -9.31
C SER A 107 8.48 -4.13 -9.17
N PHE A 108 7.30 -3.61 -8.79
CA PHE A 108 6.10 -4.43 -8.62
C PHE A 108 5.52 -4.90 -9.96
N THR A 109 5.69 -4.13 -11.02
CA THR A 109 5.34 -4.54 -12.39
C THR A 109 6.25 -5.67 -12.85
N LYS A 110 7.57 -5.58 -12.61
CA LYS A 110 8.50 -6.67 -12.91
C LYS A 110 8.11 -7.96 -12.17
N ALA A 111 7.84 -7.87 -10.86
CA ALA A 111 7.41 -9.03 -10.08
C ALA A 111 6.07 -9.60 -10.57
N PHE A 112 5.13 -8.74 -11.02
CA PHE A 112 3.89 -9.19 -11.64
C PHE A 112 4.16 -10.01 -12.90
N TYR A 113 4.96 -9.47 -13.82
CA TYR A 113 5.28 -10.13 -15.08
C TYR A 113 6.03 -11.45 -14.85
N SER A 114 7.00 -11.47 -13.94
CA SER A 114 7.77 -12.68 -13.64
C SER A 114 6.92 -13.78 -13.02
N ALA A 115 6.05 -13.46 -12.05
CA ALA A 115 5.31 -14.51 -11.33
C ALA A 115 4.02 -14.94 -12.06
N PHE A 116 3.27 -13.98 -12.60
CA PHE A 116 1.88 -14.21 -13.02
C PHE A 116 1.69 -14.29 -14.53
N MET A 117 2.49 -13.56 -15.31
CA MET A 117 2.38 -13.52 -16.77
C MET A 117 3.29 -14.57 -17.44
N GLY A 118 3.13 -14.75 -18.75
CA GLY A 118 3.89 -15.73 -19.53
C GLY A 118 3.16 -17.06 -19.72
N ALA A 119 3.84 -18.01 -20.37
CA ALA A 119 3.30 -19.33 -20.62
C ALA A 119 3.22 -20.16 -19.33
N GLU A 120 2.24 -21.07 -19.26
CA GLU A 120 2.18 -22.05 -18.18
C GLU A 120 3.42 -22.94 -18.22
N LEU A 121 4.18 -22.96 -17.12
CA LEU A 121 5.34 -23.84 -16.99
C LEU A 121 4.88 -25.28 -16.70
N PRO A 122 5.52 -26.31 -17.29
CA PRO A 122 5.20 -27.71 -17.01
C PRO A 122 5.23 -28.07 -15.52
N GLU A 123 6.14 -27.46 -14.75
CA GLU A 123 6.28 -27.64 -13.29
C GLU A 123 5.04 -27.17 -12.51
N TYR A 124 4.19 -26.31 -13.09
CA TYR A 124 3.04 -25.70 -12.41
C TYR A 124 1.68 -26.05 -13.03
N GLN A 125 1.59 -27.09 -13.85
CA GLN A 125 0.32 -27.49 -14.50
C GLN A 125 -0.78 -27.88 -13.50
N GLU A 126 -0.38 -28.54 -12.41
CA GLU A 126 -1.23 -29.01 -11.31
C GLU A 126 -1.46 -27.95 -10.21
N VAL A 127 -0.88 -26.75 -10.37
CA VAL A 127 -1.11 -25.66 -9.42
C VAL A 127 -2.57 -25.25 -9.49
N LYS A 128 -3.14 -25.02 -8.31
CA LYS A 128 -4.48 -24.49 -8.11
C LYS A 128 -4.44 -23.34 -7.12
N GLU A 129 -5.53 -22.59 -7.04
CA GLU A 129 -5.67 -21.51 -6.08
C GLU A 129 -5.45 -21.99 -4.63
N VAL A 130 -4.95 -21.11 -3.75
CA VAL A 130 -4.74 -21.38 -2.32
C VAL A 130 -6.04 -21.68 -1.55
N PRO A 131 -5.98 -22.29 -0.35
CA PRO A 131 -7.17 -22.56 0.45
C PRO A 131 -7.99 -21.29 0.72
N LYS A 132 -9.31 -21.46 0.83
CA LYS A 132 -10.26 -20.34 1.00
C LYS A 132 -9.94 -19.44 2.20
N SER A 133 -9.32 -19.98 3.26
CA SER A 133 -8.88 -19.18 4.42
C SER A 133 -7.80 -18.16 4.06
N MET A 134 -6.84 -18.51 3.20
CA MET A 134 -5.81 -17.58 2.73
C MET A 134 -6.42 -16.51 1.81
N ILE A 135 -7.36 -16.91 0.94
CA ILE A 135 -8.12 -16.00 0.08
C ILE A 135 -8.91 -15.01 0.94
N ALA A 136 -9.57 -15.47 2.01
CA ALA A 136 -10.31 -14.60 2.91
C ALA A 136 -9.41 -13.55 3.58
N GLY A 137 -8.21 -13.94 4.04
CA GLY A 137 -7.23 -12.99 4.59
C GLY A 137 -6.81 -11.92 3.58
N MET A 138 -6.54 -12.32 2.34
CA MET A 138 -6.25 -11.37 1.24
C MET A 138 -7.45 -10.47 0.93
N ALA A 139 -8.66 -11.03 0.91
CA ALA A 139 -9.89 -10.31 0.61
C ALA A 139 -10.20 -9.22 1.66
N VAL A 140 -9.95 -9.48 2.94
CA VAL A 140 -10.15 -8.49 4.02
C VAL A 140 -9.23 -7.28 3.81
N LEU A 141 -7.95 -7.51 3.53
CA LEU A 141 -7.02 -6.41 3.28
C LEU A 141 -7.33 -5.68 1.97
N ALA A 142 -7.69 -6.41 0.90
CA ALA A 142 -8.10 -5.83 -0.36
C ALA A 142 -9.36 -4.96 -0.21
N ALA A 143 -10.35 -5.41 0.57
CA ALA A 143 -11.54 -4.63 0.88
C ALA A 143 -11.19 -3.34 1.64
N GLY A 144 -10.28 -3.42 2.62
CA GLY A 144 -9.76 -2.24 3.30
C GLY A 144 -9.10 -1.24 2.34
N ILE A 145 -8.25 -1.74 1.44
CA ILE A 145 -7.61 -0.89 0.41
C ILE A 145 -8.66 -0.22 -0.48
N VAL A 146 -9.64 -0.97 -0.98
CA VAL A 146 -10.70 -0.42 -1.85
C VAL A 146 -11.53 0.62 -1.09
N PHE A 147 -11.91 0.34 0.16
CA PHE A 147 -12.64 1.29 1.00
C PHE A 147 -11.86 2.60 1.19
N PHE A 148 -10.57 2.52 1.51
CA PHE A 148 -9.71 3.68 1.71
C PHE A 148 -9.46 4.44 0.40
N SER A 149 -9.54 3.74 -0.73
CA SER A 149 -9.39 4.33 -2.07
C SER A 149 -10.63 5.12 -2.48
N LEU A 150 -11.82 4.64 -2.12
CA LEU A 150 -13.10 5.30 -2.43
C LEU A 150 -13.39 6.47 -1.49
N PHE A 151 -12.96 6.39 -0.23
CA PHE A 151 -13.25 7.38 0.81
C PHE A 151 -11.99 7.92 1.49
N PRO A 152 -11.01 8.48 0.76
CA PRO A 152 -9.76 8.95 1.36
C PRO A 152 -9.99 10.12 2.32
N GLY A 153 -10.91 11.04 2.00
CA GLY A 153 -11.24 12.17 2.86
C GLY A 153 -11.77 11.75 4.22
N LEU A 154 -12.63 10.71 4.27
CA LEU A 154 -13.15 10.18 5.53
C LEU A 154 -12.02 9.70 6.45
N ILE A 155 -11.01 9.02 5.91
CA ILE A 155 -9.88 8.53 6.69
C ILE A 155 -8.97 9.68 7.14
N VAL A 156 -8.75 10.67 6.28
CA VAL A 156 -7.94 11.83 6.64
C VAL A 156 -8.62 12.61 7.77
N ASP A 157 -9.90 12.93 7.63
CA ASP A 157 -10.62 13.79 8.57
C ASP A 157 -10.89 13.12 9.92
N TRP A 158 -11.20 11.82 9.93
CA TRP A 158 -11.56 11.10 11.16
C TRP A 158 -10.37 10.47 11.88
N LEU A 159 -9.27 10.21 11.18
CA LEU A 159 -8.15 9.45 11.73
C LEU A 159 -6.82 10.18 11.60
N ALA A 160 -6.45 10.66 10.41
CA ALA A 160 -5.15 11.29 10.23
C ALA A 160 -5.07 12.66 10.93
N HIS A 161 -6.06 13.53 10.72
CA HIS A 161 -6.07 14.88 11.25
C HIS A 161 -6.12 14.93 12.79
N PRO A 162 -7.00 14.18 13.47
CA PRO A 162 -7.00 14.14 14.94
C PRO A 162 -5.70 13.57 15.51
N ALA A 163 -5.08 12.59 14.82
CA ALA A 163 -3.79 12.05 15.23
C ALA A 163 -2.66 13.07 15.06
N THR A 164 -2.67 13.86 13.99
CA THR A 164 -1.74 14.98 13.79
C THR A 164 -1.92 16.05 14.87
N GLU A 165 -3.14 16.44 15.17
CA GLU A 165 -3.43 17.42 16.24
C GLU A 165 -2.90 16.95 17.60
N ALA A 166 -3.09 15.66 17.93
CA ALA A 166 -2.56 15.07 19.15
C ALA A 166 -1.02 15.07 19.20
N LEU A 167 -0.34 14.93 18.06
CA LEU A 167 1.12 15.01 17.99
C LEU A 167 1.66 16.43 18.11
N ILE A 168 0.94 17.42 17.59
CA ILE A 168 1.36 18.83 17.59
C ILE A 168 1.03 19.50 18.92
N ASN A 169 -0.15 19.21 19.50
CA ASN A 169 -0.61 19.83 20.74
C ASN A 169 -0.05 19.10 21.99
N GLN A 170 1.25 19.27 22.21
CA GLN A 170 1.96 18.69 23.35
C GLN A 170 1.36 19.13 24.71
N GLY A 171 0.86 20.36 24.80
CA GLY A 171 0.23 20.88 26.03
C GLY A 171 -1.06 20.14 26.39
N ALA A 172 -1.94 19.92 25.42
CA ALA A 172 -3.14 19.11 25.62
C ALA A 172 -2.81 17.65 25.97
N TYR A 173 -1.78 17.08 25.33
CA TYR A 173 -1.32 15.72 25.63
C TYR A 173 -0.79 15.60 27.07
N ILE A 174 0.07 16.53 27.51
CA ILE A 174 0.63 16.56 28.86
C ILE A 174 -0.49 16.76 29.90
N ASN A 175 -1.42 17.69 29.65
CA ASN A 175 -2.55 17.92 30.55
C ASN A 175 -3.48 16.71 30.66
N GLY A 176 -3.72 16.00 29.56
CA GLY A 176 -4.51 14.77 29.55
C GLY A 176 -3.88 13.63 30.36
N ILE A 177 -2.55 13.56 30.45
CA ILE A 177 -1.84 12.55 31.25
C ILE A 177 -1.75 12.96 32.72
N ILE A 178 -1.42 14.22 33.00
CA ILE A 178 -1.19 14.72 34.36
C ILE A 178 -2.52 14.98 35.10
N GLY A 179 -3.66 14.93 34.40
CA GLY A 179 -5.00 15.14 34.99
C GLY A 179 -5.35 16.61 35.18
N GLY A 180 -4.80 17.49 34.34
CA GLY A 180 -5.12 18.91 34.33
C GLY A 180 -6.46 19.17 33.66
N GLY A 181 -7.54 19.17 34.45
CA GLY A 181 -8.83 19.75 34.10
C GLY A 181 -8.83 21.27 34.20
#